data_AF-A0AAN8Q2P6-F1
#
_entry.id   AF-A0AAN8Q2P6-F1
#
_cell.length_a   1.000
_cell.length_b   1.000
_cell.length_c   1.000
_cell.angle_alpha   90.00
_cell.angle_beta   90.00
_cell.angle_gamma   90.00
#
_symmetry.space_group_name_H-M   'P 1'
#
loop_
_entity.id
_entity.type
_entity.pdbx_description
1 polymer ?
#
loop_
_entity_poly.entity_id
_entity_poly.type
_entity_poly.pdbx_seq_one_letter_code
_entity_poly.pdbx_strand_id
1 'polypeptide(L)'
;MALANNNTANETKRRDIAMQLFEAYSAMSCCFINDQLIIEAMLPGLRCLKQDMALIATEHEEVVVSMIKEYETKMDTNRMAERSGSISSVNTMSAEDVRQRVMSKFKDSNISNIFSRKK
;
A
#
# COMPACT_ATOMS: atom_id res chain seq x y z
N MET A 1 -23.84 0.38 -1.95
CA MET A 1 -24.18 1.47 -2.90
C MET A 1 -23.72 1.12 -4.31
N ALA A 2 -22.43 0.86 -4.55
CA ALA A 2 -21.92 0.46 -5.87
C ALA A 2 -22.66 -0.76 -6.49
N LEU A 3 -22.79 -1.88 -5.76
CA LEU A 3 -23.54 -3.05 -6.25
C LEU A 3 -25.00 -2.75 -6.64
N ALA A 4 -25.67 -1.85 -5.92
CA ALA A 4 -27.03 -1.44 -6.25
C ALA A 4 -27.06 -0.57 -7.52
N ASN A 5 -25.98 0.18 -7.79
CA ASN A 5 -25.86 0.99 -8.99
C ASN A 5 -25.79 0.12 -10.25
N ASN A 6 -25.01 -0.97 -10.23
CA ASN A 6 -24.88 -1.89 -11.36
C ASN A 6 -26.23 -2.49 -11.81
N ASN A 7 -27.23 -2.53 -10.92
CA ASN A 7 -28.58 -3.05 -11.20
C ASN A 7 -29.60 -1.96 -11.55
N THR A 8 -29.17 -0.69 -11.66
CA THR A 8 -30.06 0.44 -11.97
C THR A 8 -30.40 0.44 -13.46
N ALA A 9 -31.69 0.31 -13.79
CA ALA A 9 -32.18 0.31 -15.17
C ALA A 9 -32.15 1.70 -15.85
N ASN A 10 -32.16 2.78 -15.06
CA ASN A 10 -32.02 4.14 -15.59
C ASN A 10 -30.53 4.43 -15.84
N GLU A 11 -30.15 4.40 -17.12
CA GLU A 11 -28.78 4.59 -17.59
C GLU A 11 -28.16 5.94 -17.16
N THR A 12 -28.93 7.04 -17.23
CA THR A 12 -28.48 8.36 -16.80
C THR A 12 -28.16 8.37 -15.31
N LYS A 13 -29.09 7.86 -14.50
CA LYS A 13 -28.90 7.78 -13.05
C LYS A 13 -27.74 6.86 -12.69
N ARG A 14 -27.58 5.73 -13.40
CA ARG A 14 -26.46 4.81 -13.20
C ARG A 14 -25.12 5.50 -13.46
N ARG A 15 -25.04 6.27 -14.55
CA ARG A 15 -23.85 7.08 -14.88
C ARG A 15 -23.54 8.10 -13.79
N ASP A 16 -24.52 8.88 -13.36
CA ASP A 16 -24.29 9.93 -12.37
C ASP A 16 -23.79 9.37 -11.04
N ILE A 17 -24.37 8.26 -10.58
CA ILE A 17 -23.93 7.57 -9.35
C ILE A 17 -22.53 6.96 -9.54
N ALA A 18 -22.25 6.34 -10.70
CA ALA A 18 -20.96 5.74 -10.97
C ALA A 18 -19.83 6.80 -10.98
N MET A 19 -20.08 7.97 -11.57
CA MET A 19 -19.12 9.08 -11.56
C MET A 19 -18.89 9.64 -10.16
N GLN A 20 -19.95 9.83 -9.36
CA GLN A 20 -19.80 10.26 -7.97
C GLN A 20 -19.03 9.24 -7.12
N LEU A 21 -19.27 7.94 -7.34
CA LEU A 21 -18.50 6.88 -6.69
C LEU A 21 -17.02 6.96 -7.11
N PHE A 22 -16.73 7.16 -8.39
CA PHE A 22 -15.36 7.32 -8.88
C PHE A 22 -14.64 8.50 -8.23
N GLU A 23 -15.27 9.66 -8.14
CA GLU A 23 -14.71 10.84 -7.46
C GLU A 23 -14.46 10.58 -5.97
N ALA A 24 -15.42 9.96 -5.28
CA ALA A 24 -15.29 9.63 -3.86
C ALA A 24 -14.15 8.62 -3.62
N TYR A 25 -14.06 7.55 -4.41
CA TYR A 25 -12.98 6.57 -4.29
C TYR A 25 -11.62 7.21 -4.60
N SER A 26 -11.53 8.06 -5.63
CA SER A 26 -10.33 8.81 -5.97
C SER A 26 -9.88 9.71 -4.82
N ALA A 27 -10.80 10.43 -4.18
CA ALA A 27 -10.50 11.26 -3.01
C ALA A 27 -10.08 10.42 -1.78
N MET A 28 -10.66 9.23 -1.60
CA MET A 28 -10.28 8.33 -0.51
C MET A 28 -8.92 7.64 -0.71
N SER A 29 -8.43 7.53 -1.94
CA SER A 29 -7.15 6.84 -2.24
C SER A 29 -5.94 7.45 -1.51
N CYS A 30 -5.96 8.75 -1.23
CA CYS A 30 -4.90 9.46 -0.50
C CYS A 30 -5.10 9.48 1.03
N CYS A 31 -6.19 8.88 1.53
CA CYS A 31 -6.49 8.84 2.96
C CYS A 31 -5.91 7.59 3.63
N PHE A 32 -5.63 7.69 4.93
CA PHE A 32 -5.32 6.50 5.72
C PHE A 32 -6.59 5.66 5.93
N ILE A 33 -6.61 4.48 5.33
CA ILE A 33 -7.67 3.48 5.47
C ILE A 33 -7.09 2.24 6.13
N ASN A 34 -7.75 1.76 7.19
CA ASN A 34 -7.34 0.54 7.87
C ASN A 34 -7.66 -0.70 7.01
N ASP A 35 -6.94 -1.78 7.29
CA ASP A 35 -7.01 -3.00 6.49
C ASP A 35 -8.40 -3.64 6.49
N GLN A 36 -9.10 -3.59 7.62
CA GLN A 36 -10.46 -4.15 7.72
C GLN A 36 -11.41 -3.43 6.76
N LEU A 37 -11.39 -2.09 6.74
CA LEU A 37 -12.25 -1.32 5.85
C LEU A 37 -11.86 -1.50 4.37
N ILE A 38 -10.58 -1.72 4.09
CA ILE A 38 -10.13 -2.05 2.73
C ILE A 38 -10.80 -3.35 2.24
N ILE A 39 -10.79 -4.39 3.07
CA ILE A 39 -11.33 -5.71 2.72
C ILE A 39 -12.86 -5.69 2.67
N GLU A 40 -13.51 -5.06 3.65
CA GLU A 40 -14.96 -5.10 3.81
C GLU A 40 -15.70 -4.15 2.88
N ALA A 41 -15.12 -2.98 2.57
CA ALA A 41 -15.83 -1.92 1.86
C ALA A 41 -15.11 -1.46 0.59
N MET A 42 -13.80 -1.21 0.64
CA MET A 42 -13.10 -0.59 -0.49
C MET A 42 -13.00 -1.55 -1.67
N LEU A 43 -12.42 -2.74 -1.48
CA LEU A 43 -12.22 -3.70 -2.57
C LEU A 43 -13.53 -4.18 -3.20
N PRO A 44 -14.58 -4.59 -2.43
CA PRO A 44 -15.86 -4.95 -3.02
C PRO A 44 -16.50 -3.81 -3.81
N GLY A 45 -16.43 -2.58 -3.27
CA GLY A 45 -17.01 -1.40 -3.91
C GLY A 45 -16.27 -1.01 -5.20
N LEU A 46 -14.94 -1.01 -5.18
CA LEU A 46 -14.11 -0.76 -6.37
C LEU A 46 -14.33 -1.80 -7.47
N ARG A 47 -14.51 -3.08 -7.11
CA ARG A 47 -14.83 -4.14 -8.09
C ARG A 47 -16.18 -3.91 -8.75
N CYS A 48 -17.18 -3.46 -7.99
CA CYS A 48 -18.47 -3.07 -8.56
C CYS A 48 -18.33 -1.85 -9.47
N LEU A 49 -17.61 -0.82 -9.02
CA LEU A 49 -17.36 0.40 -9.79
C LEU A 49 -16.60 0.12 -11.10
N LYS A 50 -15.66 -0.83 -11.11
CA LYS A 50 -14.94 -1.23 -12.32
C LYS A 50 -15.92 -1.68 -13.41
N GLN A 51 -16.93 -2.46 -13.04
CA GLN A 51 -17.94 -2.93 -13.99
C GLN A 51 -18.77 -1.78 -14.56
N ASP A 52 -19.12 -0.79 -13.74
CA ASP A 52 -19.78 0.43 -14.21
C ASP A 52 -18.86 1.22 -15.15
N MET A 53 -17.59 1.44 -14.79
CA MET A 53 -16.65 2.20 -15.62
C MET A 53 -16.37 1.54 -16.97
N ALA A 54 -16.28 0.22 -17.03
CA ALA A 54 -16.11 -0.52 -18.29
C ALA A 54 -17.24 -0.26 -19.30
N LEU A 55 -18.45 0.07 -18.83
CA LEU A 55 -19.61 0.36 -19.68
C LEU A 55 -19.82 1.86 -19.92
N ILE A 56 -19.39 2.70 -18.98
CA ILE A 56 -19.78 4.12 -18.92
C ILE A 56 -18.64 5.05 -19.35
N ALA A 57 -17.42 4.74 -18.93
CA ALA A 57 -16.22 5.57 -19.11
C ALA A 57 -14.95 4.69 -19.00
N THR A 58 -14.61 4.01 -20.09
CA THR A 58 -13.45 3.09 -20.14
C THR A 58 -12.13 3.77 -19.81
N GLU A 59 -12.02 5.07 -20.06
CA GLU A 59 -10.86 5.89 -19.67
C GLU A 59 -10.62 5.93 -18.15
N HIS A 60 -11.67 5.76 -17.34
CA HIS A 60 -11.58 5.72 -15.88
C HIS A 60 -11.42 4.29 -15.34
N GLU A 61 -11.66 3.26 -16.16
CA GLU A 61 -11.52 1.87 -15.73
C GLU A 61 -10.09 1.54 -15.29
N GLU A 62 -9.08 2.01 -16.02
CA GLU A 62 -7.67 1.74 -15.69
C GLU A 62 -7.28 2.30 -14.32
N VAL A 63 -7.81 3.47 -13.96
CA VAL A 63 -7.61 4.09 -12.65
C VAL A 63 -8.19 3.20 -11.56
N VAL A 64 -9.44 2.75 -11.71
CA VAL A 64 -10.09 1.85 -10.74
C VAL A 64 -9.34 0.52 -10.63
N VAL A 65 -8.85 -0.04 -11.74
CA VAL A 65 -8.03 -1.25 -11.75
C VAL A 65 -6.72 -1.03 -10.97
N SER A 66 -6.07 0.11 -11.15
CA SER A 66 -4.85 0.45 -10.40
C SER A 66 -5.13 0.52 -8.90
N MET A 67 -6.22 1.18 -8.49
CA MET A 67 -6.61 1.27 -7.07
C MET A 67 -6.87 -0.11 -6.45
N ILE A 68 -7.54 -1.01 -7.18
CA ILE A 68 -7.76 -2.39 -6.73
C ILE A 68 -6.42 -3.10 -6.49
N LYS A 69 -5.51 -3.04 -7.48
CA LYS A 69 -4.19 -3.68 -7.38
C LYS A 69 -3.36 -3.14 -6.21
N GLU A 70 -3.42 -1.82 -5.98
CA GLU A 70 -2.71 -1.18 -4.87
C GLU A 70 -3.23 -1.67 -3.52
N TYR A 71 -4.54 -1.71 -3.34
CA TYR A 71 -5.15 -2.23 -2.10
C TYR A 71 -4.90 -3.72 -1.91
N GLU A 72 -4.96 -4.55 -2.94
CA GLU A 72 -4.63 -5.98 -2.86
C GLU A 72 -3.17 -6.18 -2.44
N THR A 73 -2.23 -5.47 -3.08
CA THR A 73 -0.80 -5.52 -2.75
C THR A 73 -0.53 -5.08 -1.31
N LYS A 74 -1.21 -4.02 -0.86
CA LYS A 74 -1.12 -3.53 0.54
C LYS A 74 -1.58 -4.61 1.53
N MET A 75 -2.67 -5.31 1.24
CA MET A 75 -3.17 -6.39 2.12
C MET A 75 -2.25 -7.61 2.13
N ASP A 76 -1.66 -7.98 0.99
CA ASP A 76 -0.72 -9.09 0.93
C ASP A 76 0.58 -8.78 1.68
N THR A 77 1.09 -7.56 1.54
CA THR A 77 2.29 -7.10 2.26
C THR A 77 2.11 -7.17 3.77
N ASN A 78 0.95 -6.71 4.27
CA ASN A 78 0.69 -6.74 5.72
C ASN A 78 0.52 -8.17 6.26
N ARG A 79 -0.09 -9.07 5.47
CA ARG A 79 -0.18 -10.51 5.80
C ARG A 79 1.18 -11.19 5.85
N MET A 80 2.11 -10.81 4.99
CA MET A 80 3.49 -11.33 5.01
C MET A 80 4.29 -10.82 6.21
N ALA A 81 4.06 -9.56 6.63
CA ALA A 81 4.66 -9.01 7.83
C ALA A 81 4.22 -9.75 9.10
N GLU A 82 2.91 -10.02 9.24
CA GLU A 82 2.34 -10.77 10.37
C GLU A 82 2.87 -12.22 10.44
N ARG A 83 3.04 -12.87 9.28
CA ARG A 83 3.62 -14.23 9.21
C ARG A 83 5.11 -14.26 9.51
N SER A 84 5.84 -13.21 9.15
CA SER A 84 7.28 -13.08 9.43
C SER A 84 7.57 -12.70 10.88
N GLY A 85 6.57 -12.17 11.61
CA GLY A 85 6.67 -11.84 13.04
C GLY A 85 6.61 -13.04 13.99
N SER A 86 6.30 -14.25 13.49
CA SER A 86 6.13 -15.47 14.30
C SER A 86 6.98 -16.65 13.82
N ILE A 87 8.30 -16.44 13.64
CA ILE A 87 9.25 -17.56 13.52
C ILE A 87 10.44 -17.32 14.46
N SER A 88 10.22 -17.57 15.75
CA SER A 88 11.27 -18.18 16.58
C SER A 88 11.33 -19.66 16.23
N SER A 89 12.13 -20.02 15.22
CA SER A 89 12.61 -21.39 15.04
C SER A 89 13.95 -21.39 14.32
N VAL A 90 14.85 -22.06 15.01
CA VAL A 90 16.25 -22.29 14.73
C VAL A 90 16.51 -22.94 13.37
N ASN A 91 17.73 -22.70 12.89
CA ASN A 91 18.47 -23.43 11.86
C ASN A 91 18.40 -22.96 10.39
N THR A 92 19.45 -22.19 10.09
CA THR A 92 20.44 -22.36 9.01
C THR A 92 20.23 -21.71 7.63
N MET A 93 21.09 -20.70 7.46
CA MET A 93 21.80 -20.22 6.27
C MET A 93 21.14 -19.16 5.38
N SER A 94 21.90 -18.05 5.28
CA SER A 94 21.95 -17.09 4.17
C SER A 94 21.08 -15.83 4.31
N ALA A 95 21.64 -14.81 5.00
CA ALA A 95 21.68 -13.40 4.56
C ALA A 95 22.20 -12.49 5.70
N GLU A 96 23.40 -12.74 6.22
CA GLU A 96 24.09 -11.78 7.09
C GLU A 96 24.92 -10.81 6.22
N ASP A 97 24.29 -9.82 5.58
CA ASP A 97 25.05 -8.66 5.04
C ASP A 97 24.26 -7.33 4.93
N VAL A 98 23.18 -7.14 5.71
CA VAL A 98 22.47 -5.84 5.73
C VAL A 98 22.16 -5.40 7.17
N ARG A 99 23.07 -5.63 8.12
CA ARG A 99 22.93 -5.11 9.49
C ARG A 99 24.22 -4.56 10.12
N GLN A 100 25.18 -4.12 9.32
CA GLN A 100 26.38 -3.45 9.84
C GLN A 100 26.68 -2.07 9.22
N ARG A 101 25.67 -1.35 8.72
CA ARG A 101 25.86 0.00 8.13
C ARG A 101 25.19 1.16 8.85
N VAL A 102 24.82 1.02 10.12
CA VAL A 102 24.24 2.13 10.88
C VAL A 102 24.67 2.18 12.35
N MET A 103 25.95 1.92 12.70
CA MET A 103 26.52 2.31 14.03
C MET A 103 28.05 2.48 14.01
N SER A 104 28.64 3.16 13.02
CA SER A 104 30.08 3.43 13.01
C SER A 104 30.41 4.84 12.57
N LYS A 105 30.07 5.86 13.39
CA LYS A 105 30.67 7.20 13.34
C LYS A 105 30.75 7.88 14.72
N PHE A 106 31.03 7.13 15.79
CA PHE A 106 31.48 7.72 17.06
C PHE A 106 32.62 6.87 17.62
N LYS A 107 33.77 7.49 17.88
CA LYS A 107 35.12 6.94 18.13
C LYS A 107 35.82 6.58 16.82
N ASP A 108 36.95 7.17 16.43
CA ASP A 108 38.15 7.48 17.22
C ASP A 108 38.82 8.79 16.75
N SER A 109 38.79 9.83 17.59
CA SER A 109 39.81 10.88 17.56
C SER A 109 40.72 10.66 18.76
N ASN A 110 41.58 9.65 18.62
CA ASN A 110 42.63 9.30 19.55
C ASN A 110 43.64 10.45 19.60
N ILE A 111 43.49 11.36 20.56
CA ILE A 111 44.49 12.39 20.90
C ILE A 111 45.61 11.68 21.67
N SER A 112 46.51 11.02 20.95
CA SER A 112 47.77 10.53 21.49
C SER A 112 48.81 10.57 20.38
N ASN A 113 49.49 11.71 20.25
CA ASN A 113 50.89 11.89 19.75
C ASN A 113 51.15 13.28 19.14
N ILE A 114 50.99 14.36 19.92
CA ILE A 114 51.61 15.67 19.58
C ILE A 114 52.62 16.13 20.64
N PHE A 115 52.74 15.44 21.78
CA PHE A 115 53.84 15.66 22.70
C PHE A 115 54.97 14.67 22.41
N SER A 116 56.15 15.21 22.11
CA SER A 116 57.45 14.53 21.95
C SER A 116 57.94 14.30 20.51
N ARG A 117 58.46 15.36 19.89
CA ARG A 117 59.86 15.31 19.46
C ARG A 117 60.52 16.68 19.57
N LYS A 118 61.71 16.63 20.14
CA LYS A 118 62.52 17.65 20.79
C LYS A 118 63.75 17.91 19.93
N LYS A 119 64.13 19.17 19.71
CA LYS A 119 65.51 19.65 19.86
C LYS A 119 65.58 21.17 19.74
#